data_AF-A0A4Q3N4F0-F1
#
_entry.id   AF-A0A4Q3N4F0-F1
#
_cell.length_a   1.000
_cell.length_b   1.000
_cell.length_c   1.000
_cell.angle_alpha   90.00
_cell.angle_beta   90.00
_cell.angle_gamma   90.00
#
_symmetry.space_group_name_H-M   'P 1'
#
loop_
_entity.id
_entity.type
_entity.pdbx_description
1 polymer ?
#
loop_
_entity_poly.entity_id
_entity_poly.type
_entity_poly.pdbx_seq_one_letter_code
_entity_poly.pdbx_strand_id
1 'polypeptide(L)' 'FQGDAEVYRAKEEVAELRKHDPIPALAATLKRRHLLDDTQERAIGERAGQRVDAAFQFARASAYPAADDAARHVFH' A
#
# COMPACT_ATOMS: atom_id res chain seq x y z
N PHE A 1 -6.96 -14.02 -4.89
CA PHE A 1 -7.16 -12.78 -4.12
C PHE A 1 -8.60 -12.36 -4.36
N GLN A 2 -9.51 -12.60 -3.42
CA GLN A 2 -10.89 -12.16 -3.55
C GLN A 2 -11.44 -11.87 -2.17
N GLY A 3 -10.98 -10.75 -1.60
CA GLY A 3 -11.64 -10.09 -0.48
C GLY A 3 -12.54 -9.03 -1.09
N ASP A 4 -13.74 -9.42 -1.52
CA ASP A 4 -14.68 -8.48 -2.11
C ASP A 4 -15.34 -7.69 -0.97
N ALA A 5 -14.64 -6.63 -0.53
CA ALA A 5 -15.09 -5.75 0.55
C ALA A 5 -16.35 -4.95 0.17
N GLU A 6 -16.78 -5.01 -1.09
CA GLU A 6 -17.90 -4.22 -1.62
C GLU A 6 -19.27 -4.85 -1.35
N VAL A 7 -19.36 -6.12 -0.93
CA VAL A 7 -20.67 -6.79 -0.78
C VAL A 7 -21.48 -6.27 0.42
N TYR A 8 -20.81 -5.67 1.42
CA TYR A 8 -21.45 -5.20 2.66
C TYR A 8 -21.29 -3.70 2.93
N ARG A 9 -20.45 -3.00 2.16
CA ARG A 9 -20.15 -1.59 2.37
C ARG A 9 -20.92 -0.75 1.35
N ALA A 10 -21.70 0.21 1.83
CA ALA A 10 -22.38 1.16 0.96
C ALA A 10 -21.33 1.96 0.16
N LYS A 11 -21.55 2.15 -1.15
CA LYS A 11 -20.58 2.86 -2.03
C LYS A 11 -20.32 4.29 -1.55
N GLU A 12 -21.32 4.88 -0.91
CA GLU A 12 -21.29 6.21 -0.32
C GLU A 12 -20.29 6.27 0.86
N GLU A 13 -20.13 5.20 1.64
CA GLU A 13 -19.21 5.17 2.79
C GLU A 13 -17.75 5.33 2.35
N VAL A 14 -17.35 4.70 1.26
CA VAL A 14 -15.99 4.82 0.72
C VAL A 14 -15.71 6.27 0.28
N ALA A 15 -16.68 6.91 -0.36
CA ALA A 15 -16.56 8.31 -0.77
C ALA A 15 -16.43 9.24 0.44
N GLU A 16 -17.23 9.03 1.49
CA GLU A 16 -17.12 9.80 2.75
C GLU A 16 -15.79 9.57 3.47
N LEU A 17 -15.29 8.33 3.52
CA LEU A 17 -13.99 8.02 4.13
C LEU A 17 -12.85 8.68 3.36
N ARG A 18 -12.91 8.71 2.02
CA ARG A 18 -11.91 9.40 1.18
C ARG A 18 -11.83 10.90 1.44
N LYS A 19 -12.93 11.56 1.83
CA LYS A 19 -12.90 12.98 2.22
C LYS A 19 -12.03 13.24 3.47
N HIS A 20 -11.84 12.22 4.29
CA HIS A 20 -11.07 12.27 5.54
C HIS A 20 -9.69 11.63 5.40
N ASP A 21 -9.19 11.45 4.17
CA ASP A 21 -7.87 10.90 3.94
C ASP A 21 -6.79 11.81 4.56
N PRO A 22 -5.98 11.30 5.51
CA PRO A 22 -4.94 12.10 6.15
C PRO A 22 -3.77 12.43 5.22
N ILE A 23 -3.55 11.68 4.14
CA ILE A 23 -2.40 11.86 3.24
C ILE A 23 -2.50 13.20 2.49
N PRO A 24 -3.58 13.51 1.74
CA PRO A 24 -3.75 14.83 1.12
C PRO A 24 -3.80 15.98 2.14
N ALA A 25 -4.40 15.75 3.31
CA ALA A 25 -4.51 16.75 4.36
C ALA A 25 -3.13 17.16 4.93
N LEU A 26 -2.25 16.18 5.13
CA LEU A 26 -0.87 16.42 5.55
C LEU A 26 -0.06 17.10 4.44
N ALA A 27 -0.17 16.62 3.19
CA ALA A 27 0.53 17.21 2.05
C ALA A 27 0.20 18.70 1.88
N ALA A 28 -1.09 19.06 1.95
CA ALA A 28 -1.53 20.45 1.92
C ALA A 28 -0.94 21.28 3.07
N THR A 29 -0.83 20.70 4.28
CA THR A 29 -0.24 21.37 5.44
C THR A 29 1.25 21.62 5.28
N LEU A 30 1.99 20.67 4.70
CA LEU A 30 3.42 20.82 4.42
C LEU A 30 3.68 21.84 3.31
N LYS A 31 2.85 21.85 2.26
CA LYS A 31 2.91 22.86 1.18
C LYS A 31 2.67 24.28 1.70
N ARG A 32 1.67 24.49 2.56
CA ARG A 32 1.42 25.80 3.21
C ARG A 32 2.61 26.29 4.04
N ARG A 33 3.44 25.38 4.54
CA ARG A 33 4.65 25.69 5.31
C ARG A 33 5.91 25.77 4.45
N HIS A 34 5.78 25.65 3.12
CA HIS A 34 6.91 25.60 2.18
C HIS A 34 7.89 24.45 2.47
N LEU A 35 7.43 23.36 3.08
CA LEU A 35 8.22 22.17 3.41
C LEU A 35 8.07 21.04 2.37
N LEU A 36 7.10 21.18 1.47
CA LEU A 36 6.81 20.23 0.40
C LEU A 36 6.35 21.01 -0.83
N ASP A 37 6.79 20.60 -2.02
CA ASP A 37 6.25 21.05 -3.31
C ASP A 37 5.67 19.87 -4.12
N ASP A 38 5.01 20.17 -5.24
CA ASP A 38 4.36 19.17 -6.10
C ASP A 38 5.36 18.18 -6.72
N THR A 39 6.59 18.63 -7.00
CA THR A 39 7.64 17.79 -7.58
C THR A 39 8.14 16.78 -6.56
N GLN A 40 8.36 17.23 -5.32
CA GLN A 40 8.75 16.40 -4.20
C GLN A 40 7.66 15.41 -3.84
N GLU A 41 6.40 15.83 -3.79
CA GLU A 41 5.26 14.95 -3.54
C GLU A 41 5.17 13.83 -4.60
N ARG A 42 5.26 14.19 -5.88
CA ARG A 42 5.29 13.21 -6.98
C ARG A 42 6.46 12.25 -6.85
N ALA A 43 7.66 12.75 -6.59
CA ALA A 43 8.85 11.93 -6.44
C ALA A 43 8.78 10.97 -5.23
N ILE A 44 8.10 11.35 -4.15
CA ILE A 44 7.83 10.46 -3.02
C ILE A 44 6.89 9.33 -3.46
N GLY A 45 5.79 9.66 -4.15
CA GLY A 45 4.83 8.69 -4.66
C GLY A 45 5.46 7.68 -5.63
N GLU A 46 6.24 8.16 -6.59
CA GLU A 46 6.96 7.32 -7.56
C GLU A 46 7.93 6.35 -6.87
N ARG A 47 8.73 6.82 -5.91
CA ARG A 47 9.65 5.95 -5.16
C ARG A 47 8.90 4.92 -4.32
N ALA A 48 7.76 5.27 -3.74
CA ALA A 48 6.94 4.32 -3.00
C ALA A 48 6.39 3.22 -3.92
N GLY A 49 5.85 3.59 -5.09
CA GLY A 49 5.40 2.65 -6.11
C GLY A 49 6.50 1.70 -6.57
N GLN A 50 7.67 2.24 -6.92
CA GLN A 50 8.83 1.44 -7.35
C GLN A 50 9.27 0.43 -6.29
N ARG A 51 9.23 0.78 -5.00
CA ARG A 51 9.56 -0.15 -3.91
C ARG A 51 8.55 -1.30 -3.81
N VAL A 52 7.26 -1.00 -3.97
CA VAL A 52 6.20 -2.01 -3.98
C VAL A 52 6.37 -2.94 -5.18
N ASP A 53 6.58 -2.38 -6.37
CA ASP A 53 6.79 -3.16 -7.59
C ASP A 53 8.01 -4.08 -7.47
N ALA A 54 9.13 -3.57 -6.94
CA ALA A 54 10.33 -4.37 -6.70
C ALA A 54 10.07 -5.52 -5.72
N ALA A 55 9.32 -5.26 -4.64
CA ALA A 55 8.94 -6.31 -3.68
C ALA A 55 8.04 -7.38 -4.33
N PHE A 56 7.09 -6.98 -5.16
CA PHE A 56 6.25 -7.92 -5.92
C PHE A 56 7.08 -8.77 -6.90
N GLN A 57 8.00 -8.16 -7.64
CA GLN A 57 8.87 -8.91 -8.55
C GLN A 57 9.76 -9.89 -7.80
N PHE A 58 10.34 -9.47 -6.67
CA PHE A 58 11.12 -10.34 -5.82
C PHE A 58 10.30 -11.54 -5.32
N ALA A 59 9.08 -11.29 -4.81
CA ALA A 59 8.20 -12.35 -4.33
C ALA A 59 7.81 -13.35 -5.44
N ARG A 60 7.57 -12.86 -6.67
CA ARG A 60 7.25 -13.72 -7.83
C ARG A 60 8.44 -14.51 -8.35
N ALA A 61 9.65 -13.95 -8.28
CA ALA A 61 10.88 -14.60 -8.71
C ALA A 61 11.46 -15.56 -7.66
N SER A 62 10.99 -15.46 -6.42
CA SER A 62 11.42 -16.33 -5.32
C SER A 62 11.05 -17.78 -5.61
N ALA A 63 11.96 -18.70 -5.29
CA ALA A 63 11.71 -20.12 -5.41
C ALA A 63 10.54 -20.53 -4.52
N TYR A 64 9.81 -21.56 -4.96
CA TYR A 64 8.86 -22.22 -4.08
C TYR A 64 9.58 -22.80 -2.86
N PRO A 65 8.92 -22.82 -1.69
CA PRO A 65 9.46 -23.51 -0.52
C PRO A 65 9.76 -24.97 -0.83
N ALA A 66 10.69 -25.59 -0.10
CA ALA A 66 10.92 -27.02 -0.23
C ALA A 66 9.69 -27.79 0.26
N ALA A 67 9.44 -28.99 -0.27
CA ALA A 67 8.31 -29.82 0.19
C ALA A 67 8.38 -30.10 1.70
N ASP A 68 9.58 -30.32 2.23
CA ASP A 68 9.80 -30.58 3.66
C ASP A 68 9.50 -29.38 4.57
N ASP A 69 9.48 -28.15 4.03
CA ASP A 69 9.08 -26.96 4.79
C ASP A 69 7.61 -27.05 5.24
N ALA A 70 6.77 -27.84 4.55
CA ALA A 70 5.36 -28.05 4.93
C ALA A 70 5.18 -28.77 6.28
N ALA A 71 6.16 -29.59 6.69
CA ALA A 71 6.13 -30.31 7.97
C ALA A 71 6.84 -29.54 9.10
N ARG A 72 7.46 -28.40 8.77
CA ARG A 72 8.23 -27.59 9.71
C ARG A 72 7.27 -26.68 10.51
N HIS A 73 7.59 -26.43 11.78
CA HIS A 73 6.81 -25.60 12.72
C HIS A 73 5.44 -26.14 13.16
N VAL A 74 5.17 -27.44 12.97
CA VAL A 74 3.93 -28.08 13.45
C VAL A 74 3.91 -28.20 14.98
N PHE A 75 5.09 -28.39 15.59
CA PHE A 75 5.28 -28.40 17.05
C PHE A 75 6.43 -27.45 17.41
N HIS A 76 6.37 -26.87 18.61
CA HIS A 76 7.35 -25.91 19.13
C HIS A 76 8.52 -26.60 19.84
#